data_AF-A0A1C4BCW3-F1
#
_entry.id   AF-A0A1C4BCW3-F1
#
_cell.length_a   1.000
_cell.length_b   1.000
_cell.length_c   1.000
_cell.angle_alpha   90.00
_cell.angle_beta   90.00
_cell.angle_gamma   90.00
#
_symmetry.space_group_name_H-M   'P 1'
#
loop_
_entity.id
_entity.type
_entity.pdbx_description
1 polymer ?
#
loop_
_entity_poly.entity_id
_entity_poly.type
_entity_poly.pdbx_seq_one_letter_code
_entity_poly.pdbx_strand_id
1 'polypeptide(L)'
;MFKNKRLTIECQFSIKNIWSIKLKLFNINISSANDALKQSSKVKYYLIRDIMKILNISTTKEVKYLIKNLELEQSKYRSLNSHKKWVYNNNALNILKLYLKYKAA
;
A
#
# COMPACT_ATOMS: atom_id res chain seq x y z
N MET A 1 -29.35 -32.33 15.74
CA MET A 1 -29.09 -31.55 14.51
C MET A 1 -29.87 -30.25 14.57
N PHE A 2 -29.19 -29.14 14.88
CA PHE A 2 -29.79 -27.81 15.00
C PHE A 2 -30.05 -27.22 13.62
N LYS A 3 -31.31 -26.95 13.29
CA LYS A 3 -31.70 -26.27 12.04
C LYS A 3 -31.53 -24.76 12.23
N ASN A 4 -30.64 -24.16 11.44
CA ASN A 4 -30.35 -22.73 11.40
C ASN A 4 -31.61 -21.91 11.09
N LYS A 5 -31.99 -21.01 12.00
CA LYS A 5 -32.97 -19.95 11.76
C LYS A 5 -32.34 -18.93 10.80
N ARG A 6 -32.90 -18.79 9.58
CA ARG A 6 -32.57 -17.68 8.68
C ARG A 6 -33.24 -16.41 9.22
N LEU A 7 -32.45 -15.39 9.54
CA LEU A 7 -32.92 -14.03 9.82
C LEU A 7 -33.19 -13.34 8.48
N THR A 8 -34.47 -13.15 8.17
CA THR A 8 -34.94 -12.28 7.08
C THR A 8 -34.83 -10.83 7.53
N ILE A 9 -33.97 -10.04 6.90
CA ILE A 9 -33.94 -8.59 7.07
C ILE A 9 -34.91 -8.01 6.04
N GLU A 10 -36.06 -7.50 6.50
CA GLU A 10 -36.99 -6.77 5.65
C GLU A 10 -36.46 -5.34 5.43
N CYS A 11 -35.98 -5.05 4.22
CA CYS A 11 -35.62 -3.70 3.81
C CYS A 11 -36.88 -2.89 3.48
N GLN A 12 -37.19 -1.88 4.31
CA GLN A 12 -38.27 -0.91 4.11
C GLN A 12 -37.93 0.15 3.06
N PHE A 13 -37.90 -0.22 1.77
CA PHE A 13 -37.94 0.78 0.69
C PHE A 13 -39.18 0.56 -0.16
N SER A 14 -40.13 1.50 -0.07
CA SER A 14 -41.37 1.44 -0.81
C SER A 14 -41.12 1.70 -2.30
N ILE A 15 -41.41 0.69 -3.12
CA ILE A 15 -41.24 0.70 -4.58
C ILE A 15 -42.41 1.46 -5.22
N LYS A 16 -42.55 2.75 -4.93
CA LYS A 16 -43.57 3.59 -5.60
C LYS A 16 -43.03 4.78 -6.39
N ASN A 17 -41.72 5.08 -6.31
CA ASN A 17 -41.12 6.23 -7.02
C ASN A 17 -39.91 5.87 -7.91
N ILE A 18 -39.82 4.65 -8.43
CA ILE A 18 -38.69 4.24 -9.30
C ILE A 18 -38.86 4.74 -10.75
N TRP A 19 -40.06 5.16 -11.16
CA TRP A 19 -40.36 5.50 -12.56
C TRP A 19 -40.02 6.96 -12.96
N SER A 20 -39.46 7.77 -12.06
CA SER A 20 -39.16 9.18 -12.33
C SER A 20 -37.68 9.57 -12.16
N ILE A 21 -36.79 8.63 -11.82
CA ILE A 21 -35.35 8.87 -11.91
C ILE A 21 -34.96 8.67 -13.37
N LYS A 22 -35.23 9.73 -14.13
CA LYS A 22 -34.72 10.00 -15.48
C LYS A 22 -33.21 9.76 -15.43
N LEU A 23 -32.78 8.55 -15.75
CA LEU A 23 -31.39 8.19 -15.98
C LEU A 23 -30.89 9.11 -17.09
N LYS A 24 -30.30 10.25 -16.68
CA LYS A 24 -29.46 11.04 -17.56
C LYS A 24 -28.41 10.08 -18.07
N LEU A 25 -28.58 9.65 -19.32
CA LEU A 25 -27.56 9.01 -20.13
C LEU A 25 -26.35 9.94 -20.12
N PHE A 26 -25.44 9.71 -19.17
CA PHE A 26 -24.10 10.20 -19.26
C PHE A 26 -23.49 9.46 -20.44
N ASN A 27 -23.33 10.16 -21.57
CA ASN A 27 -22.42 9.74 -22.62
C ASN A 27 -21.01 9.73 -22.01
N ILE A 28 -20.66 8.61 -21.38
CA ILE A 28 -19.29 8.34 -20.95
C ILE A 28 -18.53 8.09 -22.25
N ASN A 29 -17.90 9.14 -22.79
CA ASN A 29 -16.91 9.00 -23.84
C ASN A 29 -15.81 8.08 -23.29
N ILE A 30 -15.79 6.84 -23.77
CA ILE A 30 -14.81 5.81 -23.37
C ILE A 30 -13.36 6.28 -23.63
N SER A 31 -13.19 7.27 -24.52
CA SER A 31 -11.89 7.88 -24.83
C SER A 31 -11.23 8.64 -23.66
N SER A 32 -11.97 9.13 -22.67
CA SER A 32 -11.39 9.93 -21.56
C SER A 32 -11.10 9.11 -20.30
N ALA A 33 -11.36 7.80 -20.29
CA ALA A 33 -11.07 6.93 -19.15
C ALA A 33 -9.62 6.37 -19.16
N ASN A 34 -8.88 6.51 -20.26
CA ASN A 34 -7.51 6.00 -20.39
C ASN A 34 -6.42 7.00 -19.95
N ASP A 35 -6.75 8.28 -19.74
CA ASP A 35 -5.74 9.28 -19.34
C ASP A 35 -5.30 9.13 -17.87
N ALA A 36 -6.03 8.38 -17.05
CA ALA A 36 -5.63 8.06 -15.68
C ALA A 36 -4.62 6.90 -15.56
N LEU A 37 -4.22 6.28 -16.68
CA LEU A 37 -3.42 5.03 -16.69
C LEU A 37 -1.92 5.22 -16.89
N LYS A 38 -1.37 6.42 -16.68
CA LYS A 38 0.08 6.64 -16.79
C LYS A 38 0.65 7.50 -15.67
N GLN A 39 0.74 6.90 -14.49
CA GLN A 39 1.91 7.16 -13.66
C GLN A 39 2.42 5.83 -13.13
N SER A 40 3.31 5.20 -13.89
CA SER A 40 4.21 4.22 -13.30
C SER A 40 5.01 4.97 -12.24
N SER A 41 4.53 4.96 -11.01
CA SER A 41 5.25 5.52 -9.87
C SER A 41 6.56 4.74 -9.83
N LYS A 42 7.65 5.36 -10.32
CA LYS A 42 8.98 4.73 -10.35
C LYS A 42 9.21 4.14 -8.96
N VAL A 43 9.31 2.81 -8.88
CA VAL A 43 9.55 2.13 -7.60
C VAL A 43 10.89 2.64 -7.11
N LYS A 44 10.87 3.47 -6.08
CA LYS A 44 12.07 4.03 -5.48
C LYS A 44 12.71 2.96 -4.61
N TYR A 45 13.99 2.72 -4.87
CA TYR A 45 14.84 1.82 -4.11
C TYR A 45 15.96 2.63 -3.44
N TYR A 46 16.34 2.23 -2.24
CA TYR A 46 17.29 2.96 -1.39
C TYR A 46 18.44 2.06 -1.00
N LEU A 47 19.66 2.57 -1.09
CA LEU A 47 20.83 1.93 -0.46
C LEU A 47 20.77 2.14 1.05
N ILE A 48 21.50 1.32 1.81
CA ILE A 48 21.64 1.50 3.26
C ILE A 48 22.10 2.93 3.61
N ARG A 49 22.99 3.52 2.80
CA ARG A 49 23.46 4.90 2.99
C ARG A 49 22.34 5.93 2.85
N ASP A 50 21.38 5.70 1.97
CA ASP A 50 20.23 6.59 1.79
C ASP A 50 19.25 6.42 2.95
N ILE A 51 19.01 5.17 3.37
CA ILE A 51 18.20 4.85 4.55
C ILE A 51 18.76 5.52 5.80
N MET A 52 20.08 5.48 6.01
CA MET A 52 20.76 6.19 7.11
C MET A 52 20.41 7.68 7.12
N LYS A 53 20.53 8.35 5.97
CA LYS A 53 20.21 9.78 5.85
C LYS A 53 18.73 10.07 6.12
N ILE A 54 17.84 9.23 5.58
CA ILE A 54 16.38 9.42 5.72
C ILE A 54 15.92 9.20 7.16
N LEU A 55 16.49 8.22 7.85
CA LEU A 55 16.13 7.86 9.22
C LEU A 55 16.96 8.59 10.28
N ASN A 56 17.90 9.46 9.86
CA ASN A 56 18.85 10.14 10.72
C ASN A 56 19.65 9.18 11.64
N ILE A 57 20.06 8.03 11.10
CA ILE A 57 20.85 7.04 11.82
C ILE A 57 22.33 7.22 11.44
N SER A 58 23.18 7.37 12.45
CA SER A 58 24.60 7.69 12.27
C SER A 58 25.43 6.51 11.78
N THR A 59 25.04 5.26 12.10
CA THR A 59 25.84 4.08 11.78
C THR A 59 25.17 3.09 10.84
N THR A 60 25.96 2.55 9.91
CA THR A 60 25.51 1.45 9.02
C THR A 60 25.16 0.18 9.80
N LYS A 61 25.86 -0.07 10.92
CA LYS A 61 25.65 -1.25 11.76
C LYS A 61 24.24 -1.25 12.36
N GLU A 62 23.79 -0.10 12.85
CA GLU A 62 22.44 0.05 13.41
C GLU A 62 21.36 -0.17 12.36
N VAL A 63 21.48 0.41 11.16
CA VAL A 63 20.53 0.17 10.07
C VAL A 63 20.48 -1.30 9.67
N LYS A 64 21.63 -1.96 9.55
CA LYS A 64 21.70 -3.41 9.25
C LYS A 64 21.05 -4.24 10.35
N TYR A 65 21.27 -3.88 11.61
CA TYR A 65 20.66 -4.54 12.75
C TYR A 65 19.13 -4.41 12.69
N LEU A 66 18.60 -3.21 12.44
CA LEU A 66 17.16 -2.99 12.29
C LEU A 66 16.56 -3.80 11.14
N ILE A 67 17.22 -3.82 9.99
CA ILE A 67 16.81 -4.61 8.83
C ILE A 67 16.72 -6.10 9.17
N LYS A 68 17.73 -6.64 9.88
CA LYS A 68 17.75 -8.04 10.30
C LYS A 68 16.66 -8.33 11.33
N ASN A 69 16.52 -7.47 12.34
CA ASN A 69 15.56 -7.64 13.43
C ASN A 69 14.10 -7.57 12.95
N LEU A 70 13.83 -6.79 11.89
CA LEU A 70 12.51 -6.64 11.29
C LEU A 70 12.31 -7.57 10.08
N GLU A 71 13.21 -8.52 9.84
CA GLU A 71 13.17 -9.49 8.75
C GLU A 71 13.00 -8.85 7.35
N LEU A 72 13.56 -7.66 7.14
CA LEU A 72 13.48 -6.90 5.88
C LEU A 72 14.45 -7.40 4.80
N GLU A 73 15.02 -8.59 4.99
CA GLU A 73 15.94 -9.26 4.08
C GLU A 73 15.23 -10.12 3.02
N GLN A 74 13.91 -10.22 3.12
CA GLN A 74 13.07 -10.98 2.19
C GLN A 74 12.99 -10.28 0.82
N SER A 75 12.78 -11.06 -0.24
CA SER A 75 12.72 -10.57 -1.63
C SER A 75 11.61 -9.54 -1.89
N LYS A 76 10.54 -9.55 -1.09
CA LYS A 76 9.48 -8.53 -1.12
C LYS A 76 9.93 -7.13 -0.69
N TYR A 77 11.07 -7.02 0.01
CA TYR A 77 11.57 -5.76 0.59
C TYR A 77 12.87 -5.28 -0.03
N ARG A 78 13.70 -6.19 -0.57
CA ARG A 78 14.98 -5.85 -1.17
C ARG A 78 15.21 -6.56 -2.50
N SER A 79 16.02 -5.92 -3.35
CA SER A 79 16.52 -6.48 -4.60
C SER A 79 18.00 -6.13 -4.78
N LEU A 80 18.67 -6.84 -5.68
CA LEU A 80 20.01 -6.47 -6.14
C LEU A 80 19.88 -5.42 -7.24
N ASN A 81 20.67 -4.34 -7.14
CA ASN A 81 20.81 -3.39 -8.23
C ASN A 81 21.84 -3.86 -9.28
N SER A 82 22.00 -3.08 -10.35
CA SER A 82 22.97 -3.32 -11.42
C SER A 82 24.43 -3.46 -10.93
N HIS A 83 24.74 -2.86 -9.78
CA HIS A 83 26.06 -2.92 -9.14
C HIS A 83 26.19 -4.05 -8.10
N LYS A 84 25.28 -5.03 -8.10
CA LYS A 84 25.24 -6.15 -7.13
C LYS A 84 25.14 -5.70 -5.67
N LYS A 85 24.55 -4.53 -5.41
CA LYS A 85 24.29 -4.01 -4.06
C LYS A 85 22.82 -4.19 -3.70
N TRP A 86 22.57 -4.59 -2.45
CA TRP A 86 21.23 -4.65 -1.91
C TRP A 86 20.61 -3.27 -1.80
N VAL A 87 19.44 -3.11 -2.39
CA VAL A 87 18.61 -1.92 -2.30
C VAL A 87 17.23 -2.29 -1.77
N TYR A 88 16.62 -1.38 -1.03
CA TYR A 88 15.37 -1.62 -0.30
C TYR A 88 14.26 -0.76 -0.87
N ASN A 89 13.06 -1.30 -1.00
CA ASN A 89 11.92 -0.57 -1.53
C ASN A 89 11.28 0.37 -0.49
N ASN A 90 10.30 1.15 -0.93
CA ASN A 90 9.52 2.04 -0.06
C ASN A 90 8.84 1.30 1.11
N ASN A 91 8.41 0.04 0.93
CA ASN A 91 7.74 -0.70 2.00
C ASN A 91 8.69 -0.98 3.17
N ALA A 92 9.92 -1.42 2.87
CA ALA A 92 10.95 -1.60 3.88
C ALA A 92 11.26 -0.29 4.63
N LEU A 93 11.35 0.82 3.90
CA LEU A 93 11.58 2.14 4.47
C LEU A 93 10.43 2.57 5.40
N ASN A 94 9.18 2.34 5.00
CA ASN A 94 8.01 2.67 5.82
C ASN A 94 7.97 1.85 7.10
N ILE A 95 8.27 0.55 7.05
CA ILE A 95 8.34 -0.30 8.23
C ILE A 95 9.42 0.22 9.20
N LEU A 96 10.60 0.59 8.69
CA LEU A 96 11.67 1.16 9.51
C LEU A 96 11.25 2.48 10.16
N LYS A 97 10.57 3.37 9.42
CA LYS A 97 10.04 4.64 9.95
C LYS A 97 9.03 4.40 11.08
N LEU A 98 8.09 3.49 10.87
CA LEU A 98 7.09 3.14 11.89
C LEU A 98 7.75 2.55 13.12
N TYR A 99 8.69 1.63 12.94
CA TYR A 99 9.43 1.03 14.05
C TYR A 99 10.14 2.09 14.90
N LEU A 100 10.86 3.02 14.27
CA LEU A 100 11.53 4.11 15.02
C LEU A 100 10.55 5.02 15.72
N LYS A 101 9.42 5.34 15.07
CA LYS A 101 8.35 6.17 15.66
C LYS A 101 7.77 5.55 16.93
N TYR A 102 7.54 4.24 16.93
CA TYR A 102 6.91 3.55 18.07
C TYR A 102 7.91 2.98 19.09
N LYS A 103 9.19 2.83 18.74
CA LYS A 103 10.25 2.44 19.68
C LYS A 103 10.59 3.56 20.68
N ALA A 104 10.45 4.81 20.27
CA ALA A 104 10.74 5.98 21.09
C ALA A 104 9.59 6.40 22.02
N ALA A 105 8.46 5.67 21.99
CA ALA A 105 7.26 5.94 22.79
C ALA A 105 7.19 5.06 24.04
#